data_AF-A0A5N6QI37-F1
#
_entry.id   AF-A0A5N6QI37-F1
#
_cell.length_a   1.000
_cell.length_b   1.000
_cell.length_c   1.000
_cell.angle_alpha   90.00
_cell.angle_beta   90.00
_cell.angle_gamma   90.00
#
_symmetry.space_group_name_H-M   'P 1'
#
loop_
_entity.id
_entity.type
_entity.pdbx_description
1 polymer ?
#
loop_
_entity_poly.entity_id
_entity_poly.type
_entity_poly.pdbx_seq_one_letter_code
_entity_poly.pdbx_strand_id
1 'polypeptide(L)'
;MSPDICIVNFYTVNGRLGLHKDCDESEGSLVKGLPVVSFSIGDSADFLYGDQRDEGKAEKVKLESGDVLIFGGESRHVFHGVTAIHPDTAPKTLLGETNLRPGRLNLTFREY
;
A
#
# COMPACT_ATOMS: atom_id res chain seq x y z
N MET A 1 14.56 -11.32 1.02
CA MET A 1 13.50 -11.11 0.02
C MET A 1 14.17 -10.68 -1.27
N SER A 2 13.78 -11.31 -2.37
CA SER A 2 14.18 -10.98 -3.73
C SER A 2 12.90 -10.87 -4.57
N PRO A 3 12.22 -9.70 -4.55
CA PRO A 3 10.90 -9.58 -5.18
C PRO A 3 10.98 -9.79 -6.69
N ASP A 4 10.08 -10.62 -7.21
CA ASP A 4 9.87 -10.88 -8.63
C ASP A 4 8.53 -10.34 -9.14
N ILE A 5 7.67 -9.87 -8.23
CA ILE A 5 6.40 -9.20 -8.52
C ILE A 5 6.46 -7.75 -8.06
N CYS A 6 6.01 -6.83 -8.92
CA CYS A 6 5.69 -5.46 -8.55
C CYS A 6 4.32 -5.08 -9.13
N ILE A 7 3.35 -4.82 -8.25
CA ILE A 7 2.04 -4.29 -8.62
C ILE A 7 2.08 -2.78 -8.45
N VAL A 8 1.78 -2.07 -9.54
CA VAL A 8 1.75 -0.61 -9.57
C VAL A 8 0.29 -0.14 -9.57
N ASN A 9 -0.10 0.57 -8.51
CA ASN A 9 -1.43 1.13 -8.36
C ASN A 9 -1.37 2.67 -8.44
N PHE A 10 -2.23 3.27 -9.26
CA PHE A 10 -2.41 4.71 -9.30
C PHE A 10 -3.82 5.10 -8.86
N TYR A 11 -3.92 5.90 -7.81
CA TYR A 11 -5.16 6.36 -7.23
C TYR A 11 -5.34 7.85 -7.51
N THR A 12 -6.47 8.22 -8.13
CA THR A 12 -6.92 9.61 -8.15
C THR A 12 -7.55 9.98 -6.80
N VAL A 13 -7.99 11.22 -6.61
CA VAL A 13 -8.61 11.71 -5.35
C VAL A 13 -9.77 10.83 -4.86
N ASN A 14 -10.51 10.21 -5.78
CA ASN A 14 -11.63 9.31 -5.45
C ASN A 14 -11.23 7.83 -5.38
N GLY A 15 -9.95 7.52 -5.57
CA GLY A 15 -9.42 6.16 -5.57
C GLY A 15 -9.54 5.51 -4.19
N ARG A 16 -10.00 4.26 -4.18
CA ARG A 16 -10.15 3.44 -2.98
C ARG A 16 -9.79 2.00 -3.29
N LEU A 17 -9.37 1.28 -2.27
CA LEU A 17 -9.16 -0.16 -2.31
C LEU A 17 -9.72 -0.75 -1.02
N GLY A 18 -10.76 -1.59 -1.14
CA GLY A 18 -11.40 -2.21 0.01
C GLY A 18 -10.47 -3.19 0.75
N LEU A 19 -10.87 -3.58 1.96
CA LEU A 19 -10.13 -4.57 2.74
C LEU A 19 -9.99 -5.90 2.00
N HIS A 20 -8.74 -6.30 1.75
CA HIS A 20 -8.34 -7.54 1.10
C HIS A 20 -7.06 -8.08 1.76
N LYS A 21 -6.67 -9.30 1.38
CA LYS A 21 -5.38 -9.89 1.73
C LYS A 21 -4.61 -10.18 0.46
N ASP A 22 -3.30 -10.13 0.59
CA ASP A 22 -2.38 -10.56 -0.45
C ASP A 22 -2.13 -12.06 -0.27
N CYS A 23 -2.81 -12.88 -1.06
CA CYS A 23 -2.74 -14.34 -0.97
C CYS A 23 -2.54 -15.01 -2.34
N ASP A 24 -2.07 -14.25 -3.33
CA ASP A 24 -1.93 -14.74 -4.71
C ASP A 24 -0.54 -15.36 -4.97
N GLU A 25 0.37 -15.30 -4.00
CA GLU A 25 1.71 -15.90 -4.04
C GLU A 25 1.70 -17.40 -3.73
N SER A 26 2.82 -18.11 -3.92
CA SER A 26 2.89 -19.54 -3.61
C SER A 26 2.64 -19.82 -2.13
N GLU A 27 2.09 -21.00 -1.82
CA GLU A 27 1.88 -21.43 -0.43
C GLU A 27 3.18 -21.39 0.38
N GLY A 28 4.32 -21.71 -0.25
CA GLY A 28 5.63 -21.61 0.38
C GLY A 28 6.04 -20.18 0.74
N SER A 29 5.73 -19.20 -0.11
CA SER A 29 5.97 -17.77 0.17
C SER A 29 5.09 -17.29 1.33
N LEU A 30 3.81 -17.66 1.29
CA LEU A 30 2.82 -17.30 2.31
C LEU A 30 3.16 -17.92 3.69
N VAL A 31 3.45 -19.22 3.75
CA VAL A 31 3.78 -19.92 5.02
C VAL A 31 5.09 -19.41 5.62
N LYS A 32 6.07 -19.04 4.79
CA LYS A 32 7.32 -18.42 5.28
C LYS A 32 7.11 -16.99 5.77
N GLY A 33 5.95 -16.38 5.51
CA GLY A 33 5.68 -15.00 5.87
C GLY A 33 6.55 -14.01 5.10
N LEU A 34 6.90 -14.29 3.83
CA LEU A 34 7.73 -13.38 3.04
C LEU A 34 7.03 -12.02 2.91
N PRO A 35 7.70 -10.91 3.22
CA PRO A 35 7.02 -9.63 3.42
C PRO A 35 6.46 -9.05 2.13
N VAL A 36 5.45 -8.21 2.27
CA VAL A 36 5.02 -7.26 1.24
C VAL A 36 5.72 -5.92 1.53
N VAL A 37 6.32 -5.31 0.51
CA VAL A 37 6.98 -3.99 0.61
C VAL A 37 6.22 -3.01 -0.26
N SER A 38 5.67 -1.95 0.34
CA SER A 38 4.77 -1.01 -0.33
C SER A 38 5.29 0.43 -0.24
N PHE A 39 5.58 1.03 -1.38
CA PHE A 39 6.04 2.42 -1.49
C PHE A 39 4.87 3.36 -1.74
N SER A 40 4.89 4.55 -1.13
CA SER A 40 3.90 5.61 -1.36
C SER A 40 4.55 6.84 -1.96
N ILE A 41 4.03 7.33 -3.08
CA ILE A 41 4.57 8.50 -3.81
C ILE A 41 3.40 9.40 -4.23
N GLY A 42 3.50 10.71 -4.01
CA GLY A 42 2.44 11.66 -4.34
C GLY A 42 1.53 11.95 -3.14
N ASP A 43 0.23 12.06 -3.38
CA ASP A 43 -0.73 12.41 -2.33
C ASP A 43 -0.79 11.36 -1.21
N SER A 44 -0.94 11.80 0.04
CA SER A 44 -1.04 10.94 1.20
C SER A 44 -2.31 10.09 1.16
N ALA A 45 -2.26 8.90 1.75
CA ALA A 45 -3.41 7.99 1.85
C ALA A 45 -3.69 7.54 3.28
N ASP A 46 -4.97 7.33 3.59
CA ASP A 46 -5.40 6.57 4.76
C ASP A 46 -5.35 5.08 4.45
N PHE A 47 -4.33 4.40 4.98
CA PHE A 47 -4.18 2.96 4.91
C PHE A 47 -4.82 2.30 6.12
N LEU A 48 -5.76 1.38 5.89
CA LEU A 48 -6.35 0.55 6.94
C LEU A 48 -5.65 -0.80 7.00
N TYR A 49 -5.48 -1.33 8.21
CA TYR A 49 -5.04 -2.69 8.43
C TYR A 49 -5.69 -3.34 9.66
N GLY A 50 -5.83 -4.66 9.66
CA GLY A 50 -6.32 -5.42 10.81
C GLY A 50 -6.48 -6.92 10.55
N ASP A 51 -6.81 -7.67 11.59
CA ASP A 51 -6.91 -9.14 11.51
C ASP A 51 -8.23 -9.63 10.91
N GLN A 52 -9.25 -8.77 10.88
CA GLN A 52 -10.58 -9.07 10.41
C GLN A 52 -10.92 -8.24 9.17
N ARG A 53 -11.79 -8.77 8.32
CA ARG A 53 -12.37 -8.02 7.19
C ARG A 53 -13.48 -7.08 7.69
N ASP A 54 -13.12 -6.18 8.60
CA ASP A 54 -14.03 -5.26 9.28
C ASP A 54 -13.34 -3.89 9.44
N GLU A 55 -13.79 -2.90 8.66
CA GLU A 55 -13.24 -1.54 8.69
C GLU A 55 -13.44 -0.85 10.05
N GLY A 56 -14.49 -1.21 10.80
CA GLY A 56 -14.77 -0.61 12.12
C GLY A 56 -13.81 -1.06 13.21
N LYS A 57 -13.05 -2.13 12.97
CA LYS A 57 -12.01 -2.67 13.88
C LYS A 57 -10.60 -2.52 13.32
N ALA A 58 -10.46 -2.01 12.10
CA ALA A 58 -9.17 -1.80 11.47
C ALA A 58 -8.47 -0.59 12.11
N GLU A 59 -7.16 -0.73 12.30
CA GLU A 59 -6.30 0.40 12.62
C GLU A 59 -6.02 1.20 11.34
N LYS A 60 -5.66 2.47 11.53
CA LYS A 60 -5.40 3.41 10.44
C LYS A 60 -4.02 4.02 10.60
N VAL A 61 -3.27 4.04 9.50
CA VAL A 61 -2.03 4.80 9.38
C VAL A 61 -2.10 5.70 8.14
N LYS A 62 -1.61 6.93 8.27
CA LYS A 62 -1.44 7.83 7.12
C LYS A 62 -0.10 7.50 6.47
N LEU A 63 -0.13 7.21 5.17
CA LEU A 63 1.07 7.02 4.35
C LEU A 63 1.29 8.25 3.49
N GLU A 64 2.42 8.91 3.67
CA GLU A 64 2.82 10.12 2.96
C GLU A 64 3.79 9.81 1.82
N SER A 65 4.10 10.81 0.99
CA SER A 65 5.07 10.62 -0.09
C SER A 65 6.45 10.33 0.46
N GLY A 66 7.04 9.22 0.03
CA GLY A 66 8.34 8.73 0.49
C GLY A 66 8.25 7.61 1.52
N ASP A 67 7.07 7.37 2.10
CA ASP A 67 6.90 6.29 3.06
C ASP A 67 7.01 4.91 2.42
N VAL A 68 7.60 3.99 3.17
CA VAL A 68 7.70 2.58 2.83
C VAL A 68 7.07 1.77 3.96
N LEU A 69 5.99 1.07 3.64
CA LEU A 69 5.32 0.16 4.56
C LEU A 69 5.78 -1.28 4.26
N ILE A 70 6.14 -2.02 5.31
CA ILE A 70 6.53 -3.43 5.21
C ILE A 70 5.71 -4.25 6.19
N PHE A 71 5.05 -5.30 5.71
CA PHE A 71 4.35 -6.26 6.57
C PHE A 71 4.62 -7.69 6.11
N GLY A 72 5.07 -8.52 7.05
CA GLY A 72 5.46 -9.92 6.84
C GLY A 72 5.45 -10.68 8.15
N GLY A 73 5.95 -11.91 8.16
CA GLY A 73 5.85 -12.79 9.33
C GLY A 73 4.39 -12.99 9.75
N GLU A 74 4.09 -12.77 11.03
CA GLU A 74 2.71 -12.84 11.56
C GLU A 74 1.76 -11.86 10.86
N SER A 75 2.27 -10.68 10.46
CA SER A 75 1.49 -9.66 9.76
C SER A 75 1.33 -9.92 8.26
N ARG A 76 1.82 -11.04 7.72
CA ARG A 76 1.75 -11.31 6.28
C ARG A 76 0.32 -11.43 5.76
N HIS A 77 -0.61 -11.79 6.66
CA HIS A 77 -2.00 -12.05 6.34
C HIS A 77 -2.97 -10.99 6.91
N VAL A 78 -2.49 -9.78 7.20
CA VAL A 78 -3.38 -8.68 7.61
C VAL A 78 -4.34 -8.32 6.47
N PHE A 79 -5.60 -8.12 6.81
CA PHE A 79 -6.51 -7.41 5.92
C PHE A 79 -6.05 -5.97 5.84
N HIS A 80 -6.00 -5.42 4.64
CA HIS A 80 -5.60 -4.04 4.45
C HIS A 80 -6.25 -3.40 3.23
N GLY A 81 -6.21 -2.07 3.16
CA GLY A 81 -6.84 -1.32 2.09
C GLY A 81 -6.54 0.17 2.17
N VAL A 82 -7.02 0.91 1.17
CA VAL A 82 -6.88 2.37 1.07
C VAL A 82 -8.26 2.99 1.06
N THR A 83 -8.58 3.79 2.08
CA THR A 83 -9.93 4.34 2.27
C THR A 83 -10.10 5.77 1.76
N ALA A 84 -9.02 6.55 1.74
CA ALA A 84 -9.02 7.92 1.25
C ALA A 84 -7.65 8.31 0.71
N ILE A 85 -7.66 9.15 -0.32
CA ILE A 85 -6.50 9.90 -0.81
C ILE A 85 -6.72 11.36 -0.41
N HIS A 86 -5.71 11.99 0.19
CA HIS A 86 -5.75 13.38 0.63
C HIS A 86 -5.20 14.28 -0.48
N PRO A 87 -6.03 15.05 -1.20
CA PRO A 87 -5.56 15.84 -2.33
C PRO A 87 -4.59 16.94 -1.89
N ASP A 88 -3.72 17.35 -2.82
CA ASP A 88 -2.79 18.49 -2.66
C ASP A 88 -1.80 18.32 -1.48
N THR A 89 -1.47 17.07 -1.15
CA THR A 89 -0.50 16.73 -0.07
C THR A 89 0.84 16.26 -0.61
N ALA A 90 0.95 15.99 -1.92
CA ALA A 90 2.21 15.66 -2.56
C ALA A 90 3.28 16.78 -2.38
N PRO A 91 4.56 16.44 -2.16
CA PRO A 91 5.63 17.42 -2.08
C PRO A 91 5.77 18.24 -3.37
N LYS A 92 5.83 19.57 -3.24
CA LYS A 92 5.93 20.47 -4.41
C LYS A 92 7.17 20.23 -5.28
N THR A 93 8.29 19.86 -4.67
CA THR A 93 9.52 19.51 -5.38
C THR A 93 9.32 18.28 -6.27
N LEU A 94 8.70 17.22 -5.72
CA LEU A 94 8.34 16.03 -6.50
C LEU A 94 7.47 16.40 -7.70
N LEU A 95 6.42 17.20 -7.50
CA LEU A 95 5.53 17.63 -8.58
C LEU A 95 6.26 18.46 -9.64
N GLY A 96 7.08 19.41 -9.22
CA GLY A 96 7.84 20.29 -10.11
C GLY A 96 8.89 19.57 -10.95
N GLU A 97 9.51 18.52 -10.42
CA GLU A 97 10.55 17.75 -11.12
C GLU A 97 9.98 16.64 -12.01
N THR A 98 8.84 16.04 -11.64
CA THR A 98 8.31 14.84 -12.31
C THR A 98 7.07 15.07 -13.16
N ASN A 99 6.37 16.20 -12.97
CA ASN A 99 5.02 16.43 -13.51
C ASN A 99 4.03 15.30 -13.16
N LEU A 100 4.16 14.70 -11.97
CA LEU A 100 3.24 13.68 -11.48
C LEU A 100 1.79 14.23 -11.50
N ARG A 101 0.87 13.44 -12.04
CA ARG A 101 -0.56 13.78 -12.06
C ARG A 101 -1.12 13.79 -10.62
N PRO A 102 -2.13 14.63 -10.31
CA PRO A 102 -2.76 14.64 -8.99
C PRO A 102 -3.23 13.25 -8.57
N GLY A 103 -2.89 12.84 -7.35
CA GLY A 103 -3.13 11.50 -6.83
C GLY A 103 -1.91 10.83 -6.23
N ARG A 104 -2.06 9.53 -5.97
CA ARG A 104 -1.07 8.68 -5.30
C ARG A 104 -0.64 7.53 -6.19
N LEU A 105 0.67 7.37 -6.33
CA LEU A 105 1.30 6.19 -6.90
C LEU A 105 1.76 5.25 -5.78
N ASN A 106 1.47 3.96 -5.94
CA ASN A 106 1.89 2.92 -5.02
C ASN A 106 2.57 1.78 -5.78
N LEU A 107 3.72 1.34 -5.26
CA LEU A 107 4.46 0.21 -5.80
C LEU A 107 4.53 -0.85 -4.71
N THR A 108 3.92 -2.00 -4.96
CA THR A 108 3.85 -3.10 -4.00
C THR A 108 4.66 -4.29 -4.53
N PHE A 109 5.75 -4.60 -3.84
CA PHE A 109 6.71 -5.64 -4.19
C PHE A 109 6.48 -6.89 -3.35
N ARG A 110 6.54 -8.04 -4.02
CA ARG A 110 6.29 -9.37 -3.45
C ARG A 110 7.20 -10.41 -4.10
N GLU A 111 7.36 -11.54 -3.43
CA GLU A 111 8.12 -12.70 -3.90
C GLU A 111 7.14 -13.88 -4.04
N TYR A 112 7.04 -14.46 -5.24
CA TYR A 112 6.10 -15.55 -5.53
C TYR A 112 6.49 -16.87 -4.88
#